data_AF-W4P5M0-F1
#
_entry.id   AF-W4P5M0-F1
#
_cell.length_a   1.000
_cell.length_b   1.000
_cell.length_c   1.000
_cell.angle_alpha   90.00
_cell.angle_beta   90.00
_cell.angle_gamma   90.00
#
_symmetry.space_group_name_H-M   'P 1'
#
loop_
_entity.id
_entity.type
_entity.pdbx_description
1 polymer ?
#
loop_
_entity_poly.entity_id
_entity_poly.type
_entity_poly.pdbx_seq_one_letter_code
_entity_poly.pdbx_strand_id
1 'polypeptide(L)'
;MKRALTAHLQVEGSIEVSSDMLAAARSLCGHRAGIACIMGTGSNSCYYDGTEIVQNVSPLGFILGDEGSAAVLGKLLVGNLLKNQMPAGMKEEFLNEFNLTPAEIIDRVYRRPFPNRFLASLSPFLARRIAVPEVHQLVLNSFKDFLKRNVMQYDRRNLPVHFTGSVAFYYKDVLEEAVQAMGMQMGQVLQSPMEGLIKFHRSVCLPLESSVSRI
;
A
#
# COMPACT_ATOMS: atom_id res chain seq x y z
N MET A 1 -8.00 -15.01 -15.59
CA MET A 1 -7.52 -15.72 -14.38
C MET A 1 -8.34 -16.98 -14.06
N LYS A 2 -9.61 -16.90 -13.65
CA LYS A 2 -10.41 -18.08 -13.23
C LYS A 2 -10.38 -19.27 -14.21
N ARG A 3 -10.62 -19.02 -15.51
CA ARG A 3 -10.52 -20.05 -16.56
C ARG A 3 -9.14 -20.73 -16.60
N ALA A 4 -8.07 -19.94 -16.50
CA ALA A 4 -6.71 -20.47 -16.49
C ALA A 4 -6.47 -21.34 -15.25
N LEU A 5 -6.95 -20.93 -14.08
CA LEU A 5 -6.85 -21.72 -12.85
C LEU A 5 -7.60 -23.06 -12.98
N THR A 6 -8.87 -23.03 -13.42
CA THR A 6 -9.67 -24.25 -13.61
C THR A 6 -9.06 -25.22 -14.64
N ALA A 7 -8.39 -24.70 -15.67
CA ALA A 7 -7.78 -25.52 -16.70
C ALA A 7 -6.48 -26.21 -16.25
N HIS A 8 -5.80 -25.69 -15.21
CA HIS A 8 -4.45 -26.14 -14.84
C HIS A 8 -4.33 -26.64 -13.39
N LEU A 9 -5.35 -26.43 -12.55
CA LEU A 9 -5.38 -26.90 -11.16
C LEU A 9 -6.61 -27.78 -10.94
N GLN A 10 -6.41 -28.94 -10.33
CA GLN A 10 -7.50 -29.76 -9.79
C GLN A 10 -7.89 -29.18 -8.43
N VAL A 11 -9.08 -28.60 -8.34
CA VAL A 11 -9.60 -27.98 -7.12
C VAL A 11 -10.89 -28.67 -6.72
N GLU A 12 -10.92 -29.24 -5.52
CA GLU A 12 -12.16 -29.65 -4.86
C GLU A 12 -12.84 -28.41 -4.25
N GLY A 13 -14.09 -28.12 -4.63
CA GLY A 13 -14.84 -26.96 -4.16
C GLY A 13 -14.89 -25.78 -5.15
N SER A 14 -14.88 -24.56 -4.62
CA SER A 14 -15.12 -23.34 -5.42
C SER A 14 -13.86 -22.50 -5.64
N ILE A 15 -13.74 -21.91 -6.83
CA ILE A 15 -12.68 -20.96 -7.18
C ILE A 15 -13.28 -19.55 -7.22
N GLU A 16 -12.76 -18.67 -6.36
CA GLU A 16 -13.05 -17.24 -6.35
C GLU A 16 -11.86 -16.46 -6.92
N VAL A 17 -12.15 -15.44 -7.75
CA VAL A 17 -11.14 -14.50 -8.26
C VAL A 17 -11.68 -13.10 -8.04
N SER A 18 -10.94 -12.30 -7.28
CA SER A 18 -11.32 -10.97 -6.86
C SER A 18 -10.12 -10.01 -6.95
N SER A 19 -10.36 -8.71 -6.78
CA SER A 19 -9.31 -7.69 -6.81
C SER A 19 -8.33 -7.82 -5.64
N ASP A 20 -7.13 -7.28 -5.81
CA ASP A 20 -6.15 -7.09 -4.73
C ASP A 20 -6.72 -6.22 -3.60
N MET A 21 -7.53 -5.21 -3.93
CA MET A 21 -8.19 -4.36 -2.95
C MET A 21 -9.18 -5.16 -2.07
N LEU A 22 -9.96 -6.10 -2.64
CA LEU A 22 -10.83 -6.95 -1.82
C LEU A 22 -10.01 -7.92 -0.97
N ALA A 23 -8.91 -8.44 -1.51
CA ALA A 23 -7.99 -9.29 -0.75
C ALA A 23 -7.40 -8.55 0.47
N ALA A 24 -7.00 -7.29 0.30
CA ALA A 24 -6.54 -6.44 1.39
C ALA A 24 -7.65 -6.15 2.41
N ALA A 25 -8.86 -5.83 1.96
CA ALA A 25 -10.00 -5.56 2.84
C ALA A 25 -10.36 -6.78 3.71
N ARG A 26 -10.47 -7.97 3.10
CA ARG A 26 -10.74 -9.22 3.84
C ARG A 26 -9.62 -9.57 4.81
N SER A 27 -8.37 -9.34 4.41
CA SER A 27 -7.20 -9.59 5.25
C SER A 27 -7.16 -8.71 6.50
N LEU A 28 -7.43 -7.41 6.33
CA LEU A 28 -7.29 -6.41 7.38
C LEU A 28 -8.54 -6.28 8.26
N CYS A 29 -9.72 -6.32 7.64
CA CYS A 29 -10.99 -6.04 8.31
C CYS A 29 -11.73 -7.31 8.73
N GLY A 30 -11.38 -8.46 8.14
CA GLY A 30 -12.09 -9.71 8.39
C GLY A 30 -13.55 -9.59 7.94
N HIS A 31 -14.48 -9.85 8.87
CA HIS A 31 -15.93 -9.70 8.67
C HIS A 31 -16.51 -8.42 9.31
N ARG A 32 -15.69 -7.38 9.47
CA ARG A 32 -16.11 -6.10 10.08
C ARG A 32 -15.93 -4.95 9.10
N ALA A 33 -16.75 -3.92 9.25
CA ALA A 33 -16.60 -2.68 8.50
C ALA A 33 -15.28 -1.97 8.86
N GLY A 34 -14.64 -1.34 7.88
CA GLY A 34 -13.39 -0.62 8.06
C GLY A 34 -12.89 0.01 6.76
N ILE A 35 -11.90 0.89 6.89
CA ILE A 35 -11.18 1.44 5.74
C ILE A 35 -9.93 0.60 5.52
N ALA A 36 -9.79 0.01 4.34
CA ALA A 36 -8.62 -0.78 3.96
C ALA A 36 -7.79 -0.04 2.91
N CYS A 37 -6.48 0.05 3.15
CA CYS A 37 -5.53 0.74 2.29
C CYS A 37 -4.41 -0.20 1.85
N ILE A 38 -3.98 -0.06 0.60
CA ILE A 38 -2.77 -0.68 0.07
C ILE A 38 -1.72 0.42 -0.10
N MET A 39 -0.51 0.20 0.41
CA MET A 39 0.65 1.06 0.15
C MET A 39 1.87 0.20 -0.20
N GLY A 40 2.14 0.07 -1.49
CA GLY A 40 3.25 -0.68 -2.06
C GLY A 40 3.88 0.08 -3.22
N THR A 41 4.07 -0.57 -4.37
CA THR A 41 4.52 0.12 -5.60
C THR A 41 3.58 1.24 -6.00
N GLY A 42 2.26 0.99 -5.94
CA GLY A 42 1.18 1.99 -6.02
C GLY A 42 0.48 2.13 -4.67
N SER A 43 -0.57 2.95 -4.60
CA SER A 43 -1.45 3.01 -3.42
C SER A 43 -2.90 2.85 -3.83
N ASN A 44 -3.75 2.41 -2.90
CA ASN A 44 -5.19 2.27 -3.14
C ASN A 44 -5.94 2.30 -1.80
N SER A 45 -7.23 2.63 -1.83
CA SER A 45 -8.05 2.62 -0.62
C SER A 45 -9.49 2.23 -0.92
N CYS A 46 -10.17 1.64 0.06
CA CYS A 46 -11.59 1.38 -0.01
C CYS A 46 -12.27 1.44 1.35
N TYR A 47 -13.57 1.70 1.33
CA TYR A 47 -14.48 1.42 2.44
C TYR A 47 -15.08 0.02 2.24
N TYR A 48 -14.84 -0.85 3.23
CA TYR A 48 -15.36 -2.21 3.31
C TYR A 48 -16.42 -2.27 4.40
N ASP A 49 -17.59 -2.88 4.14
CA ASP A 49 -18.68 -2.97 5.12
C ASP A 49 -18.65 -4.23 5.99
N GLY A 50 -17.65 -5.10 5.79
CA GLY A 50 -17.54 -6.42 6.42
C GLY A 50 -17.88 -7.58 5.49
N THR A 51 -18.46 -7.30 4.32
CA THR A 51 -18.79 -8.28 3.29
C THR A 51 -18.19 -7.90 1.94
N GLU A 52 -18.40 -6.66 1.50
CA GLU A 52 -17.97 -6.16 0.19
C GLU A 52 -17.40 -4.74 0.23
N ILE A 53 -16.78 -4.32 -0.88
CA ILE A 53 -16.29 -2.96 -1.04
C ILE A 53 -17.46 -2.07 -1.49
N VAL A 54 -17.86 -1.15 -0.62
CA VAL A 54 -18.97 -0.23 -0.90
C VAL A 54 -18.49 1.03 -1.63
N GLN A 55 -17.27 1.48 -1.32
CA GLN A 55 -16.66 2.63 -2.00
C GLN A 55 -15.18 2.37 -2.23
N ASN A 56 -14.67 2.80 -3.39
CA ASN A 56 -13.25 2.79 -3.74
C ASN A 56 -12.91 4.12 -4.39
N VAL A 57 -11.82 4.74 -3.95
CA VAL A 57 -11.28 5.94 -4.61
C VAL A 57 -10.24 5.46 -5.60
N SER A 58 -10.44 5.77 -6.88
CA SER A 58 -9.48 5.37 -7.92
C SER A 58 -8.12 6.02 -7.65
N PRO A 59 -7.02 5.27 -7.65
CA PRO A 59 -5.71 5.80 -7.28
C PRO A 59 -5.03 6.61 -8.39
N LEU A 60 -5.55 6.58 -9.62
CA LEU A 60 -5.08 7.35 -10.78
C LEU A 60 -3.63 7.09 -11.25
N GLY A 61 -2.88 6.24 -10.55
CA GLY A 61 -1.52 5.84 -10.89
C GLY A 61 -0.46 6.90 -10.59
N PHE A 62 0.80 6.48 -10.57
CA PHE A 62 1.97 7.26 -10.08
C PHE A 62 2.18 8.67 -10.68
N ILE A 63 1.56 8.99 -11.81
CA ILE A 63 1.63 10.32 -12.43
C ILE A 63 0.59 11.26 -11.80
N LEU A 64 -0.67 10.80 -11.71
CA LEU A 64 -1.83 11.64 -11.37
C LEU A 64 -2.30 11.51 -9.92
N GLY A 65 -1.96 10.40 -9.26
CA GLY A 65 -2.32 10.10 -7.87
C GLY A 65 -1.26 9.20 -7.25
N ASP A 66 -1.66 8.02 -6.76
CA ASP A 66 -0.81 7.04 -6.08
C ASP A 66 -0.03 7.67 -4.90
N GLU A 67 -0.61 8.69 -4.24
CA GLU A 67 0.04 9.37 -3.14
C GLU A 67 0.44 8.37 -2.04
N GLY A 68 1.58 8.59 -1.40
CA GLY A 68 2.13 7.65 -0.42
C GLY A 68 2.69 6.34 -0.98
N SER A 69 2.59 6.07 -2.28
CA SER A 69 3.20 4.87 -2.88
C SER A 69 4.71 4.98 -3.03
N ALA A 70 5.39 3.84 -3.17
CA ALA A 70 6.83 3.81 -3.44
C ALA A 70 7.18 4.50 -4.76
N ALA A 71 6.33 4.38 -5.80
CA ALA A 71 6.57 5.06 -7.08
C ALA A 71 6.53 6.59 -6.92
N VAL A 72 5.57 7.12 -6.16
CA VAL A 72 5.48 8.57 -5.89
C VAL A 72 6.60 9.03 -4.96
N LEU A 73 6.93 8.27 -3.92
CA LEU A 73 8.06 8.58 -3.04
C LEU A 73 9.38 8.64 -3.83
N GLY A 74 9.63 7.67 -4.71
CA GLY A 74 10.80 7.68 -5.61
C GLY A 74 10.79 8.86 -6.58
N LYS A 75 9.62 9.21 -7.15
CA LYS A 75 9.44 10.39 -8.00
C LYS A 75 9.82 11.68 -7.26
N LEU A 76 9.32 11.86 -6.05
CA LEU A 76 9.59 13.03 -5.20
C LEU A 76 11.06 13.09 -4.80
N LEU A 77 11.65 11.96 -4.38
CA LEU A 77 13.07 11.85 -4.03
C LEU A 77 13.96 12.32 -5.19
N VAL A 78 13.79 11.70 -6.36
CA VAL A 78 14.60 12.02 -7.55
C VAL A 78 14.40 13.47 -7.97
N GLY A 79 13.16 13.96 -7.95
CA GLY A 79 12.85 15.35 -8.26
C GLY A 79 13.60 16.33 -7.36
N ASN A 80 13.62 16.07 -6.05
CA ASN A 80 14.29 16.93 -5.07
C ASN A 80 15.82 16.82 -5.16
N LEU A 81 16.38 15.62 -5.29
CA LEU A 81 17.83 15.41 -5.43
C LEU A 81 18.38 16.09 -6.68
N LEU A 82 17.75 15.90 -7.84
CA LEU A 82 18.23 16.47 -9.09
C LEU A 82 18.08 18.00 -9.14
N LYS A 83 17.17 18.56 -8.34
CA LYS A 83 17.00 20.01 -8.15
C LYS A 83 17.74 20.57 -6.93
N ASN A 84 18.63 19.79 -6.31
CA ASN A 84 19.44 20.20 -5.15
C ASN A 84 18.58 20.74 -3.98
N GLN A 85 17.42 20.13 -3.73
CA GLN A 85 16.49 20.47 -2.62
C GLN A 85 16.66 19.55 -1.40
N MET A 86 17.72 18.75 -1.38
CA MET A 86 18.09 17.85 -0.28
C MET A 86 19.46 18.28 0.28
N PRO A 87 19.85 17.82 1.48
CA PRO A 87 21.16 18.12 2.05
C PRO A 87 22.32 17.87 1.09
N ALA A 88 23.35 18.71 1.19
CA ALA A 88 24.54 18.60 0.35
C ALA A 88 25.20 17.22 0.46
N GLY A 89 25.68 16.67 -0.66
CA GLY A 89 26.29 15.34 -0.72
C GLY A 89 25.30 14.19 -0.89
N MET A 90 24.02 14.36 -0.54
CA MET A 90 23.03 13.28 -0.64
C MET A 90 22.72 12.91 -2.10
N LYS A 91 22.82 13.87 -3.02
CA LYS A 91 22.65 13.62 -4.46
C LYS A 91 23.77 12.73 -4.99
N GLU A 92 25.02 13.05 -4.66
CA GLU A 92 26.19 12.29 -5.05
C GLU A 92 26.15 10.89 -4.45
N GLU A 93 25.80 10.78 -3.17
CA GLU A 93 25.58 9.52 -2.48
C GLU A 93 24.52 8.66 -3.18
N PHE A 94 23.37 9.24 -3.51
CA PHE A 94 22.30 8.56 -4.24
C PHE A 94 22.74 8.07 -5.62
N LEU A 95 23.37 8.93 -6.43
CA LEU A 95 23.81 8.57 -7.77
C LEU A 95 24.85 7.44 -7.74
N ASN A 96 25.77 7.49 -6.77
CA ASN A 96 26.75 6.43 -6.55
C ASN A 96 26.12 5.11 -6.08
N GLU A 97 25.20 5.17 -5.11
CA GLU A 97 24.56 3.99 -4.52
C GLU A 97 23.77 3.18 -5.57
N PHE A 98 23.07 3.87 -6.48
CA PHE A 98 22.30 3.21 -7.53
C PHE A 98 23.06 3.05 -8.85
N ASN A 99 24.31 3.52 -8.94
CA ASN A 99 25.10 3.59 -10.17
C ASN A 99 24.28 4.21 -11.33
N LEU A 100 23.77 5.42 -11.09
CA LEU A 100 22.93 6.15 -12.03
C LEU A 100 23.51 7.51 -12.36
N THR A 101 23.25 7.96 -13.58
CA THR A 101 23.42 9.35 -14.00
C THR A 101 22.06 10.05 -14.13
N PRO A 102 22.00 11.40 -14.05
CA PRO A 102 20.77 12.14 -14.31
C PRO A 102 20.13 11.81 -15.67
N ALA A 103 20.94 11.58 -16.71
CA ALA A 103 20.45 11.23 -18.04
C ALA A 103 19.77 9.84 -18.08
N GLU A 104 20.34 8.84 -17.40
CA GLU A 104 19.75 7.50 -17.31
C GLU A 104 18.44 7.50 -16.53
N ILE A 105 18.36 8.31 -15.47
CA ILE A 105 17.11 8.48 -14.70
C ILE A 105 16.01 9.01 -15.63
N ILE A 106 16.30 10.05 -16.41
CA ILE A 106 15.34 10.62 -17.37
C ILE A 106 14.95 9.57 -18.42
N ASP A 107 15.90 8.83 -19.00
CA ASP A 107 15.59 7.76 -19.96
C ASP A 107 14.66 6.69 -19.36
N ARG A 108 14.96 6.23 -18.14
CA ARG A 108 14.17 5.20 -17.45
C ARG A 108 12.77 5.66 -17.09
N VAL A 109 12.58 6.94 -16.79
CA VAL A 109 11.25 7.49 -16.45
C VAL A 109 10.40 7.73 -17.70
N TYR A 110 10.97 8.27 -18.78
CA TYR A 110 10.18 8.77 -19.92
C TYR A 110 10.19 7.84 -21.13
N ARG A 111 11.15 6.92 -21.25
CA ARG A 111 11.38 6.13 -22.48
C ARG A 111 11.41 4.62 -22.27
N ARG A 112 11.53 4.14 -21.03
CA ARG A 112 11.60 2.71 -20.73
C ARG A 112 10.28 2.18 -20.16
N PRO A 113 10.00 0.88 -20.32
CA PRO A 113 8.81 0.26 -19.76
C PRO A 113 8.85 0.24 -18.21
N PHE A 114 7.67 0.25 -17.60
CA PHE A 114 7.46 0.19 -16.15
C PHE A 114 8.17 1.27 -15.32
N PRO A 115 8.02 2.57 -15.67
CA PRO A 115 8.67 3.66 -14.93
C PRO A 115 8.25 3.73 -13.46
N ASN A 116 7.00 3.34 -13.15
CA ASN A 116 6.51 3.22 -11.78
C ASN A 116 7.33 2.22 -10.94
N ARG A 117 7.72 1.07 -11.51
CA ARG A 117 8.55 0.07 -10.81
C ARG A 117 9.97 0.58 -10.62
N PHE A 118 10.52 1.25 -11.63
CA PHE A 118 11.84 1.88 -11.52
C PHE A 118 11.85 2.92 -10.39
N LEU A 119 10.90 3.86 -10.37
CA LEU A 119 10.83 4.87 -9.32
C LEU A 119 10.61 4.22 -7.94
N ALA A 120 9.74 3.22 -7.85
CA ALA A 120 9.53 2.48 -6.60
C ALA A 120 10.80 1.81 -6.07
N SER A 121 11.68 1.30 -6.96
CA SER A 121 12.95 0.68 -6.54
C SER A 121 13.95 1.65 -5.90
N LEU A 122 13.73 2.96 -6.01
CA LEU A 122 14.55 4.00 -5.41
C LEU A 122 14.09 4.38 -3.99
N SER A 123 12.85 4.04 -3.63
CA SER A 123 12.27 4.33 -2.30
C SER A 123 13.09 3.78 -1.11
N PRO A 124 13.77 2.61 -1.17
CA PRO A 124 14.61 2.14 -0.07
C PRO A 124 15.70 3.12 0.39
N PHE A 125 16.12 4.06 -0.47
CA PHE A 125 17.05 5.12 -0.11
C PHE A 125 16.49 6.06 0.97
N LEU A 126 15.19 6.38 0.90
CA LEU A 126 14.48 7.19 1.89
C LEU A 126 14.42 6.46 3.24
N ALA A 127 14.07 5.17 3.24
CA ALA A 127 13.97 4.37 4.47
C ALA A 127 15.27 4.38 5.28
N ARG A 128 16.43 4.22 4.60
CA ARG A 128 17.75 4.26 5.25
C ARG A 128 18.12 5.63 5.82
N ARG A 129 17.48 6.70 5.34
CA ARG A 129 17.78 8.10 5.68
C ARG A 129 16.60 8.79 6.35
N ILE A 130 15.65 8.03 6.90
CA ILE A 130 14.41 8.58 7.44
C ILE A 130 14.62 9.53 8.63
N ALA A 131 15.77 9.44 9.31
CA ALA A 131 16.17 10.35 10.38
C ALA A 131 16.58 11.75 9.86
N VAL A 132 16.84 11.91 8.56
CA VAL A 132 17.12 13.23 7.97
C VAL A 132 15.81 14.02 7.88
N PRO A 133 15.72 15.25 8.44
CA PRO A 133 14.47 15.99 8.52
C PRO A 133 13.74 16.18 7.17
N GLU A 134 14.48 16.47 6.10
CA GLU A 134 13.93 16.67 4.76
C GLU A 134 13.35 15.36 4.18
N VAL A 135 13.99 14.22 4.47
CA VAL A 135 13.52 12.89 4.06
C VAL A 135 12.26 12.52 4.83
N HIS A 136 12.28 12.72 6.15
CA HIS A 136 11.13 12.50 7.01
C HIS A 136 9.92 13.31 6.53
N GLN A 137 10.12 14.62 6.30
CA GLN A 137 9.07 15.53 5.87
C GLN A 137 8.51 15.15 4.50
N LEU A 138 9.36 14.70 3.56
CA LEU A 138 8.92 14.22 2.24
C LEU A 138 7.97 13.02 2.37
N VAL A 139 8.34 12.02 3.18
CA VAL A 139 7.52 10.82 3.38
C VAL A 139 6.23 11.16 4.12
N LEU A 140 6.32 11.91 5.21
CA LEU A 140 5.18 12.35 6.02
C LEU A 140 4.15 13.12 5.19
N ASN A 141 4.60 14.07 4.36
CA ASN A 141 3.71 14.85 3.50
C ASN A 141 3.03 13.97 2.46
N SER A 142 3.76 13.04 1.84
CA SER A 142 3.18 12.09 0.87
C SER A 142 2.08 11.21 1.50
N PHE A 143 2.25 10.80 2.77
CA PHE A 143 1.23 10.06 3.50
C PHE A 143 0.04 10.93 3.90
N LYS A 144 0.27 12.18 4.35
CA LYS A 144 -0.81 13.14 4.61
C LYS A 144 -1.62 13.42 3.34
N ASP A 145 -0.96 13.54 2.19
CA ASP A 145 -1.62 13.69 0.89
C ASP A 145 -2.47 12.46 0.55
N PHE A 146 -1.96 11.24 0.75
CA PHE A 146 -2.74 10.02 0.58
C PHE A 146 -4.00 10.03 1.45
N LEU A 147 -3.86 10.29 2.75
CA LEU A 147 -4.97 10.31 3.69
C LEU A 147 -6.00 11.37 3.30
N LYS A 148 -5.54 12.59 3.00
CA LYS A 148 -6.41 13.71 2.66
C LYS A 148 -7.14 13.53 1.33
N ARG A 149 -6.43 13.06 0.31
CA ARG A 149 -6.92 13.00 -1.07
C ARG A 149 -7.62 11.69 -1.38
N ASN A 150 -7.40 10.62 -0.60
CA ASN A 150 -8.03 9.32 -0.83
C ASN A 150 -8.94 8.94 0.34
N VAL A 151 -8.38 8.76 1.54
CA VAL A 151 -9.09 8.18 2.69
C VAL A 151 -10.21 9.09 3.23
N MET A 152 -9.99 10.40 3.30
CA MET A 152 -11.00 11.33 3.82
C MET A 152 -12.28 11.40 2.99
N GLN A 153 -12.27 10.92 1.74
CA GLN A 153 -13.45 10.95 0.87
C GLN A 153 -14.56 9.99 1.33
N TYR A 154 -14.27 9.00 2.18
CA TYR A 154 -15.28 8.06 2.66
C TYR A 154 -16.20 8.65 3.73
N ASP A 155 -15.82 9.77 4.36
CA ASP A 155 -16.56 10.39 5.47
C ASP A 155 -16.94 9.39 6.58
N ARG A 156 -15.93 8.64 7.03
CA ARG A 156 -16.03 7.60 8.08
C ARG A 156 -14.92 7.76 9.12
N ARG A 157 -14.79 8.95 9.71
CA ARG A 157 -13.71 9.25 10.68
C ARG A 157 -13.74 8.39 11.96
N ASN A 158 -14.89 7.78 12.25
CA ASN A 158 -15.08 6.86 13.36
C ASN A 158 -14.56 5.43 13.08
N LEU A 159 -14.21 5.11 11.84
CA LEU A 159 -13.67 3.79 11.49
C LEU A 159 -12.13 3.81 11.54
N PRO A 160 -11.51 2.72 12.01
CA PRO A 160 -10.06 2.56 11.90
C PRO A 160 -9.62 2.46 10.43
N VAL A 161 -8.45 3.02 10.15
CA VAL A 161 -7.80 2.93 8.83
C VAL A 161 -6.71 1.87 8.90
N HIS A 162 -6.90 0.79 8.15
CA HIS A 162 -5.98 -0.34 8.09
C HIS A 162 -5.11 -0.27 6.84
N PHE A 163 -3.88 -0.76 6.93
CA PHE A 163 -2.92 -0.69 5.84
C PHE A 163 -2.27 -2.04 5.58
N THR A 164 -2.04 -2.36 4.31
CA THR A 164 -1.18 -3.46 3.90
C THR A 164 -0.17 -3.02 2.84
N GLY A 165 0.99 -3.66 2.82
CA GLY A 165 2.01 -3.48 1.78
C GLY A 165 3.35 -3.00 2.31
N SER A 166 4.37 -3.12 1.47
CA SER A 166 5.76 -2.87 1.86
C SER A 166 6.00 -1.45 2.37
N VAL A 167 5.38 -0.44 1.76
CA VAL A 167 5.56 0.96 2.18
C VAL A 167 4.89 1.20 3.52
N ALA A 168 3.65 0.73 3.70
CA ALA A 168 2.95 0.84 4.98
C ALA A 168 3.73 0.18 6.13
N PHE A 169 4.36 -0.97 5.86
CA PHE A 169 5.09 -1.72 6.86
C PHE A 169 6.44 -1.09 7.23
N TYR A 170 7.27 -0.73 6.24
CA TYR A 170 8.61 -0.19 6.52
C TYR A 170 8.61 1.25 7.00
N TYR A 171 7.58 2.04 6.69
CA TYR A 171 7.41 3.41 7.16
C TYR A 171 6.29 3.52 8.21
N LYS A 172 6.03 2.44 8.96
CA LYS A 172 4.91 2.37 9.90
C LYS A 172 4.88 3.56 10.88
N ASP A 173 6.02 3.93 11.43
CA ASP A 173 6.10 5.00 12.44
C ASP A 173 5.72 6.37 11.83
N VAL A 174 6.22 6.67 10.63
CA VAL A 174 5.90 7.91 9.90
C VAL A 174 4.45 7.90 9.41
N LEU A 175 3.92 6.73 9.05
CA LEU A 175 2.52 6.56 8.67
C LEU A 175 1.59 6.78 9.87
N GLU A 176 1.95 6.26 11.03
CA GLU A 176 1.21 6.48 12.27
C GLU A 176 1.19 7.97 12.64
N GLU A 177 2.31 8.67 12.52
CA GLU A 177 2.36 10.13 12.68
C GLU A 177 1.41 10.84 11.69
N ALA A 178 1.41 10.45 10.42
CA ALA A 178 0.52 11.03 9.41
C ALA A 178 -0.96 10.82 9.78
N VAL A 179 -1.32 9.60 10.20
CA VAL A 179 -2.69 9.23 10.60
C VAL A 179 -3.14 10.04 11.80
N GLN A 180 -2.31 10.16 12.83
CA GLN A 180 -2.59 10.96 14.02
C GLN A 180 -2.73 12.46 13.68
N ALA A 181 -1.83 12.99 12.85
CA ALA A 181 -1.87 14.38 12.41
C ALA A 181 -3.12 14.72 11.57
N MET A 182 -3.74 13.72 10.94
CA MET A 182 -5.00 13.85 10.18
C MET A 182 -6.25 13.59 11.02
N GLY A 183 -6.11 13.36 12.34
CA GLY A 183 -7.22 13.11 13.25
C GLY A 183 -7.94 11.78 13.01
N MET A 184 -7.22 10.78 12.49
CA MET A 184 -7.74 9.45 12.18
C MET A 184 -7.20 8.42 13.18
N GLN A 185 -7.89 7.27 13.28
CA GLN A 185 -7.45 6.16 14.11
C GLN A 185 -6.65 5.14 13.29
N MET A 186 -5.43 4.85 13.74
CA MET A 186 -4.60 3.80 13.15
C MET A 186 -5.19 2.42 13.45
N GLY A 187 -5.40 1.63 12.41
CA GLY A 187 -5.81 0.23 12.48
C GLY A 187 -4.62 -0.72 12.41
N GLN A 188 -4.85 -1.89 11.82
CA GLN A 188 -3.80 -2.88 11.60
C GLN A 188 -2.88 -2.48 10.45
N VAL A 189 -1.59 -2.81 10.58
CA VAL A 189 -0.59 -2.70 9.51
C VAL A 189 0.01 -4.07 9.25
N LEU A 190 -0.17 -4.59 8.05
CA LEU A 190 0.39 -5.87 7.61
C LEU A 190 1.37 -5.67 6.47
N GLN A 191 2.45 -6.45 6.42
CA GLN A 191 3.37 -6.39 5.29
C GLN A 191 2.73 -6.96 4.01
N SER A 192 1.93 -8.02 4.15
CA SER A 192 1.27 -8.75 3.07
C SER A 192 -0.11 -9.22 3.53
N PRO A 193 -1.11 -9.27 2.63
CA PRO A 193 -2.46 -9.69 3.00
C PRO A 193 -2.57 -11.19 3.30
N MET A 194 -1.55 -12.01 3.01
CA MET A 194 -1.64 -13.47 3.03
C MET A 194 -2.09 -14.03 4.39
N GLU A 195 -1.50 -13.56 5.49
CA GLU A 195 -1.84 -14.09 6.81
C GLU A 195 -3.31 -13.83 7.20
N GLY A 196 -3.81 -12.61 6.92
CA GLY A 196 -5.21 -12.27 7.17
C GLY A 196 -6.17 -13.01 6.24
N LEU A 197 -5.79 -13.26 4.99
CA LEU A 197 -6.59 -14.07 4.06
C LEU A 197 -6.72 -15.52 4.53
N ILE A 198 -5.63 -16.12 5.02
CA ILE A 198 -5.66 -17.47 5.59
C ILE A 198 -6.66 -17.51 6.74
N LYS A 199 -6.66 -16.50 7.63
CA LYS A 199 -7.61 -16.41 8.76
C LYS A 199 -9.05 -16.27 8.25
N PHE A 200 -9.30 -15.35 7.33
CA PHE A 200 -10.63 -15.08 6.76
C PHE A 200 -11.26 -16.31 6.09
N HIS A 201 -10.47 -17.08 5.33
CA HIS A 201 -10.98 -18.25 4.62
C HIS A 201 -11.01 -19.52 5.46
N ARG A 202 -10.24 -19.60 6.56
CA ARG A 202 -10.34 -20.72 7.53
C ARG A 202 -11.63 -20.66 8.36
N SER A 203 -12.09 -19.47 8.76
CA SER A 203 -13.30 -19.31 9.56
C SER A 203 -14.59 -19.75 8.85
N VAL A 204 -14.56 -19.88 7.52
CA VAL A 204 -15.70 -20.36 6.71
C VAL A 204 -15.73 -21.90 6.61
N CYS A 205 -14.66 -22.60 7.00
CA CYS A 205 -14.46 -24.02 6.70
C CYS A 205 -14.68 -24.99 7.88
N LEU A 206 -15.23 -24.54 9.02
CA LEU A 206 -15.66 -25.47 10.08
C LEU A 206 -17.12 -25.86 9.85
N PRO A 207 -17.43 -27.12 9.46
CA PRO A 207 -18.79 -27.62 9.59
C PRO A 207 -19.17 -27.67 11.07
N LEU A 208 -20.38 -27.18 11.38
CA LEU A 208 -21.03 -27.41 12.66
C LEU A 208 -21.17 -28.92 12.88
N GLU A 209 -20.32 -29.51 13.71
CA GLU A 209 -20.61 -30.83 14.27
C GLU A 209 -21.84 -30.68 15.17
N SER A 210 -22.93 -31.31 14.73
CA SER A 210 -24.17 -31.43 15.46
C SER A 210 -23.91 -32.11 16.81
N SER A 211 -24.48 -31.51 17.85
CA SER A 211 -24.60 -32.06 19.19
C SER A 211 -25.31 -33.42 19.12
N VAL A 212 -24.54 -34.50 19.20
CA VAL A 212 -25.09 -35.82 19.48
C VAL A 212 -25.45 -35.86 20.96
N SER A 213 -26.74 -35.65 21.23
CA SER A 213 -27.40 -36.03 22.47
C SER A 213 -27.13 -37.49 22.80
N ARG A 214 -26.42 -37.75 23.90
CA ARG A 214 -26.37 -39.08 24.52
C ARG A 214 -27.58 -39.22 25.44
N ILE A 215 -28.45 -40.17 25.11
CA ILE A 215 -29.24 -40.95 26.08
C ILE A 215 -28.40 -42.19 26.39
#